data_AF-A0A942Q9H3-F1
#
_entry.id   AF-A0A942Q9H3-F1
#
_cell.length_a   1.000
_cell.length_b   1.000
_cell.length_c   1.000
_cell.angle_alpha   90.00
_cell.angle_beta   90.00
_cell.angle_gamma   90.00
#
_symmetry.space_group_name_H-M   'P 1'
#
loop_
_entity.id
_entity.type
_entity.pdbx_description
1 polymer ?
#
loop_
_entity_poly.entity_id
_entity_poly.type
_entity_poly.pdbx_seq_one_letter_code
_entity_poly.pdbx_strand_id
1 'polypeptide(L)' 'MMFERLAVVGWIGSFFGLAGSFLLALNTSFSGYGFVAFLASNCAWLYHGTKTRTWPLVVMQIGFTVTSVIGLRNWFF' A
#
# COMPACT_ATOMS: atom_id res chain seq x y z
N MET A 1 23.05 -0.20 -8.42
CA MET A 1 22.57 -1.17 -7.41
C MET A 1 21.53 -0.62 -6.41
N MET A 2 21.84 0.33 -5.51
CA MET A 2 20.84 0.80 -4.50
C MET A 2 19.61 1.47 -5.13
N PHE A 3 19.81 2.32 -6.14
CA PHE A 3 18.73 2.98 -6.87
C PHE A 3 17.81 2.02 -7.61
N GLU A 4 18.36 0.97 -8.23
CA GLU A 4 17.57 -0.06 -8.93
C GLU A 4 16.67 -0.83 -7.97
N ARG A 5 17.17 -1.15 -6.77
CA ARG A 5 16.36 -1.81 -5.72
C ARG A 5 15.20 -0.94 -5.27
N LEU A 6 15.41 0.37 -5.13
CA LEU A 6 14.35 1.31 -4.78
C LEU A 6 13.30 1.43 -5.89
N ALA A 7 13.75 1.46 -7.15
CA ALA A 7 12.83 1.46 -8.30
C ALA A 7 11.96 0.20 -8.33
N VAL A 8 12.54 -0.99 -8.14
CA VAL A 8 11.78 -2.25 -8.10
C VAL A 8 10.76 -2.24 -6.95
N VAL A 9 11.15 -1.79 -5.75
CA VAL A 9 10.22 -1.68 -4.62
C VAL A 9 9.09 -0.68 -4.91
N GLY A 10 9.38 0.44 -5.55
CA GLY A 10 8.36 1.42 -5.98
C GLY A 10 7.38 0.84 -7.00
N TRP A 11 7.88 0.07 -7.98
CA TRP A 11 7.03 -0.61 -8.96
C TRP A 11 6.14 -1.69 -8.34
N ILE A 12 6.69 -2.51 -7.44
CA ILE A 12 5.92 -3.51 -6.68
C ILE A 12 4.85 -2.82 -5.84
N GLY A 13 5.22 -1.76 -5.11
CA GLY A 13 4.29 -0.97 -4.31
C GLY A 13 3.17 -0.38 -5.16
N SER A 14 3.50 0.16 -6.33
CA SER A 14 2.51 0.70 -7.28
C SER A 14 1.54 -0.37 -7.80
N PHE A 15 2.06 -1.54 -8.17
CA PHE A 15 1.24 -2.65 -8.66
C PHE A 15 0.27 -3.15 -7.60
N PHE A 16 0.74 -3.34 -6.35
CA PHE A 16 -0.12 -3.71 -5.23
C PHE A 16 -1.14 -2.64 -4.88
N GLY A 17 -0.78 -1.36 -4.97
CA GLY A 17 -1.71 -0.25 -4.75
C GLY A 17 -2.83 -0.22 -5.79
N LEU A 18 -2.46 -0.40 -7.07
CA LEU A 18 -3.44 -0.50 -8.16
C LEU A 18 -4.33 -1.73 -8.01
N ALA A 19 -3.75 -2.91 -7.76
CA ALA A 19 -4.51 -4.13 -7.54
C ALA A 19 -5.46 -4.02 -6.35
N GLY A 20 -5.02 -3.41 -5.24
CA GLY A 20 -5.85 -3.13 -4.07
C GLY A 20 -7.01 -2.20 -4.39
N SER A 21 -6.76 -1.12 -5.13
CA SER A 21 -7.80 -0.18 -5.56
C SER A 21 -8.81 -0.82 -6.52
N PHE A 22 -8.35 -1.68 -7.42
CA PHE A 22 -9.19 -2.39 -8.36
C PHE A 22 -10.07 -3.42 -7.64
N LEU A 23 -9.47 -4.21 -6.74
CA LEU A 23 -10.21 -5.12 -5.86
C LEU A 23 -11.27 -4.38 -5.09
N LEU A 24 -10.96 -3.23 -4.47
CA LEU A 24 -11.93 -2.45 -3.70
C LEU A 24 -13.05 -1.86 -4.57
N ALA A 25 -12.71 -1.40 -5.79
CA ALA A 25 -13.67 -0.85 -6.75
C ALA A 25 -14.66 -1.89 -7.30
N LEU A 26 -14.26 -3.16 -7.38
CA LEU A 26 -15.14 -4.24 -7.83
C LEU A 26 -16.31 -4.52 -6.87
N ASN A 27 -16.26 -4.02 -5.63
CA ASN A 27 -17.31 -4.16 -4.61
C ASN A 27 -17.88 -5.59 -4.49
N THR A 28 -17.01 -6.59 -4.56
CA THR A 28 -17.39 -8.01 -4.45
C THR A 28 -17.08 -8.52 -3.05
N SER A 29 -17.53 -9.73 -2.72
CA SER A 29 -17.22 -10.39 -1.43
C SER A 29 -15.72 -10.50 -1.13
N PHE A 30 -14.85 -10.35 -2.15
CA PHE A 30 -13.39 -10.37 -2.04
C PHE A 30 -12.73 -8.99 -1.94
N SER A 31 -13.48 -7.89 -2.03
CA SER A 31 -12.90 -6.54 -2.01
C SER A 31 -12.12 -6.26 -0.70
N GLY A 32 -12.27 -7.08 0.36
CA GLY A 32 -11.50 -6.98 1.63
C GLY A 32 -10.05 -7.38 1.51
N TYR A 33 -9.74 -8.24 0.55
CA TYR A 33 -8.36 -8.52 0.17
C TYR A 33 -7.69 -7.29 -0.47
N GLY A 34 -8.48 -6.31 -0.94
CA GLY A 34 -7.97 -5.01 -1.40
C GLY A 34 -7.21 -4.25 -0.31
N PHE A 35 -7.69 -4.31 0.94
CA PHE A 35 -6.99 -3.71 2.09
C PHE A 35 -5.68 -4.42 2.44
N VAL A 36 -5.60 -5.74 2.22
CA VAL A 36 -4.34 -6.50 2.37
C VAL A 36 -3.33 -6.07 1.29
N ALA A 37 -3.78 -5.90 0.05
CA ALA A 37 -2.94 -5.41 -1.04
C ALA A 37 -2.46 -3.97 -0.77
N PHE A 38 -3.31 -3.11 -0.22
CA PHE A 38 -2.91 -1.76 0.22
C PHE A 38 -1.87 -1.80 1.34
N LEU A 39 -1.98 -2.70 2.33
CA LEU A 39 -0.96 -2.85 3.36
C LEU A 39 0.41 -3.22 2.78
N ALA A 40 0.44 -4.18 1.84
CA ALA A 40 1.68 -4.54 1.15
C ALA A 40 2.27 -3.35 0.36
N SER A 41 1.41 -2.59 -0.32
CA SER A 41 1.80 -1.36 -1.04
C SER A 41 2.38 -0.29 -0.09
N ASN A 42 1.71 -0.02 1.02
CA ASN A 42 2.12 1.01 1.97
C ASN A 42 3.47 0.68 2.61
N CYS A 43 3.73 -0.60 2.91
CA CYS A 43 5.04 -1.06 3.39
C CYS A 43 6.16 -0.80 2.37
N ALA A 44 5.91 -1.08 1.09
CA ALA A 44 6.88 -0.82 0.02
C ALA A 44 7.15 0.70 -0.13
N TRP A 45 6.11 1.53 -0.09
CA TRP A 45 6.25 2.98 -0.18
C TRP A 45 6.84 3.63 1.07
N LEU A 46 6.61 3.08 2.26
CA LEU A 46 7.29 3.49 3.51
C LEU A 46 8.79 3.24 3.41
N TYR A 47 9.18 2.04 2.96
CA TYR A 47 10.58 1.73 2.73
C TYR A 47 11.20 2.66 1.67
N HIS A 48 10.50 2.90 0.57
CA HIS A 48 10.96 3.81 -0.47
C HIS A 48 11.11 5.25 0.07
N GLY A 49 10.08 5.80 0.69
CA GLY A 49 10.06 7.17 1.20
C GLY A 49 11.08 7.44 2.30
N THR A 50 11.35 6.47 3.18
CA THR A 50 12.41 6.59 4.19
C THR A 50 13.80 6.61 3.57
N LYS A 51 14.04 5.82 2.51
CA LYS A 51 15.32 5.78 1.80
C LYS A 51 15.55 7.00 0.90
N THR A 52 14.51 7.53 0.28
CA THR A 52 14.58 8.76 -0.52
C THR A 52 14.45 10.04 0.32
N ARG A 53 14.31 9.93 1.64
CA ARG A 53 14.05 11.03 2.59
C ARG A 53 12.84 11.89 2.21
N THR A 54 11.86 11.29 1.56
CA THR A 54 10.61 11.94 1.16
C THR A 54 9.61 11.81 2.31
N TRP A 55 9.79 12.61 3.37
CA TRP A 55 8.95 12.57 4.57
C TRP A 55 7.45 12.77 4.32
N PRO A 56 6.99 13.62 3.38
CA PRO A 56 5.55 13.74 3.07
C PRO A 56 4.93 12.42 2.62
N LEU A 57 5.67 11.64 1.82
CA LEU A 57 5.25 10.31 1.37
C LEU A 57 5.14 9.35 2.55
N VAL A 58 6.10 9.37 3.46
CA VAL A 58 6.09 8.52 4.67
C VAL A 58 4.86 8.80 5.53
N VAL A 59 4.55 10.08 5.80
CA VAL A 59 3.37 10.47 6.58
C VAL A 59 2.08 9.98 5.92
N MET A 60 1.95 10.18 4.60
CA MET A 60 0.79 9.70 3.85
C MET A 60 0.63 8.18 3.97
N GLN A 61 1.73 7.43 3.86
CA GLN A 61 1.68 5.97 3.92
C GLN A 61 1.41 5.43 5.32
N ILE A 62 1.78 6.15 6.38
CA ILE A 62 1.33 5.83 7.74
C ILE A 62 -0.19 6.00 7.83
N GLY A 63 -0.74 7.11 7.33
CA GLY A 63 -2.18 7.35 7.30
C GLY A 63 -2.93 6.26 6.52
N PHE A 64 -2.45 5.90 5.34
CA PHE A 64 -3.03 4.82 4.53
C PHE A 64 -2.88 3.45 5.17
N THR A 65 -1.83 3.21 5.95
CA THR A 65 -1.70 1.97 6.73
C THR A 65 -2.82 1.89 7.77
N VAL A 66 -3.07 2.99 8.51
CA VAL A 66 -4.15 3.03 9.50
C VAL A 66 -5.51 2.81 8.86
N THR A 67 -5.82 3.50 7.75
CA THR A 67 -7.10 3.32 7.05
C THR A 67 -7.24 1.90 6.47
N SER A 68 -6.15 1.30 5.99
CA SER A 68 -6.16 -0.07 5.49
C SER A 68 -6.42 -1.08 6.60
N VAL A 69 -5.86 -0.89 7.80
CA VAL A 69 -6.17 -1.74 8.97
C VAL A 69 -7.63 -1.59 9.40
N ILE A 70 -8.17 -0.37 9.43
CA ILE A 70 -9.59 -0.13 9.74
C ILE A 70 -10.49 -0.79 8.70
N GLY A 71 -10.18 -0.64 7.41
CA GLY A 71 -10.92 -1.26 6.32
C GLY A 71 -10.88 -2.79 6.38
N LEU A 72 -9.72 -3.37 6.70
CA LEU A 72 -9.57 -4.80 6.93
C LEU A 72 -10.44 -5.27 8.10
N ARG A 73 -10.41 -4.54 9.23
CA ARG A 73 -11.23 -4.85 10.40
C ARG A 73 -12.72 -4.82 10.07
N ASN A 74 -13.21 -3.76 9.43
CA ASN A 74 -14.62 -3.61 9.07
C ASN A 74 -15.14 -4.68 8.09
N TRP A 75 -14.23 -5.34 7.36
CA TRP A 75 -14.61 -6.40 6.46
C TRP A 75 -14.68 -7.76 7.15
N PHE A 76 -13.63 -8.09 7.90
CA PHE A 76 -13.44 -9.44 8.43
C PHE A 76 -14.10 -9.65 9.81
N PHE A 77 -14.43 -8.58 10.53
CA PHE A 77 -15.02 -8.61 11.88
C PHE A 77 -16.29 -7.75 11.95
#